data_AF-A0A661GHI0-F1
#
_entry.id   AF-A0A661GHI0-F1
#
_cell.length_a   1.000
_cell.length_b   1.000
_cell.length_c   1.000
_cell.angle_alpha   90.00
_cell.angle_beta   90.00
_cell.angle_gamma   90.00
#
_symmetry.space_group_name_H-M   'P 1'
#
loop_
_entity.id
_entity.type
_entity.pdbx_description
1 polymer ?
#
loop_
_entity_poly.entity_id
_entity_poly.type
_entity_poly.pdbx_seq_one_letter_code
_entity_poly.pdbx_strand_id
1 'polypeptide(L)'
;MEGMSDINSFIKLIKFYKYQRNPTKSEYTSTFKAVREIITLNPENPYRYDLLTAMYSIGIVVGKCKSNLICMSKAIEANKKSLSINNNNPLAHYALGWIFVIKKENSKAMSSFKKAISFDHTFPT
;
A
#
# COMPACT_ATOMS: atom_id res chain seq x y z
N MET A 1 -18.76 -24.43 4.83
CA MET A 1 -18.07 -24.00 3.60
C MET A 1 -17.85 -22.49 3.69
N GLU A 2 -16.88 -22.06 4.51
CA GLU A 2 -16.57 -20.63 4.77
C GLU A 2 -15.20 -20.23 4.17
N GLY A 3 -14.70 -20.99 3.18
CA GLY A 3 -13.36 -20.83 2.61
C GLY A 3 -13.29 -20.13 1.26
N MET A 4 -14.43 -19.67 0.74
CA MET A 4 -14.52 -18.95 -0.54
C MET A 4 -14.63 -17.45 -0.28
N SER A 5 -13.69 -16.88 0.49
CA SER A 5 -13.55 -15.44 0.67
C SER A 5 -13.16 -14.81 -0.68
N ASP A 6 -14.18 -14.63 -1.51
CA ASP A 6 -14.30 -13.95 -2.80
C ASP A 6 -13.13 -14.11 -3.78
N ILE A 7 -13.26 -15.08 -4.70
CA ILE A 7 -12.37 -15.26 -5.86
C ILE A 7 -12.14 -13.95 -6.65
N ASN A 8 -13.12 -13.03 -6.64
CA ASN A 8 -12.96 -11.73 -7.28
C ASN A 8 -11.93 -10.85 -6.56
N SER A 9 -11.87 -10.90 -5.23
CA SER A 9 -10.83 -10.24 -4.44
C SER A 9 -9.46 -10.78 -4.80
N PHE A 10 -9.32 -12.10 -4.96
CA PHE A 10 -8.06 -12.73 -5.36
C PHE A 10 -7.61 -12.28 -6.75
N ILE A 11 -8.52 -12.26 -7.74
CA ILE A 11 -8.23 -11.75 -9.09
C ILE A 11 -7.78 -10.28 -9.04
N LYS A 12 -8.44 -9.45 -8.23
CA LYS A 12 -8.08 -8.03 -8.05
C LYS A 12 -6.71 -7.87 -7.38
N LEU A 13 -6.35 -8.75 -6.44
CA LEU A 13 -5.01 -8.77 -5.83
C LEU A 13 -3.94 -9.15 -6.85
N ILE A 14 -4.16 -10.19 -7.67
CA ILE A 14 -3.24 -10.55 -8.77
C ILE A 14 -3.04 -9.35 -9.70
N LYS A 15 -4.13 -8.68 -10.07
CA LYS A 15 -4.07 -7.46 -10.88
C LYS A 15 -3.21 -6.38 -10.22
N PHE A 16 -3.38 -6.14 -8.92
CA PHE A 16 -2.56 -5.20 -8.17
C PHE A 16 -1.08 -5.60 -8.18
N TYR A 17 -0.73 -6.85 -7.86
CA TYR A 17 0.67 -7.28 -7.80
C TYR A 17 1.35 -7.25 -9.17
N LYS A 18 0.64 -7.63 -10.24
CA LYS A 18 1.12 -7.47 -11.62
C LYS A 18 1.40 -6.00 -11.93
N TYR A 19 0.48 -5.12 -11.56
CA TYR A 19 0.62 -3.67 -11.76
C TYR A 19 1.78 -3.08 -10.94
N GLN A 20 1.94 -3.49 -9.68
CA GLN A 20 2.99 -2.99 -8.80
C GLN A 20 4.39 -3.29 -9.33
N ARG A 21 4.57 -4.46 -9.98
CA ARG A 21 5.85 -4.86 -10.59
C ARG A 21 6.24 -3.97 -11.78
N ASN A 22 5.27 -3.48 -12.55
CA ASN A 22 5.50 -2.60 -13.70
C ASN A 22 4.37 -1.56 -13.82
N PRO A 23 4.40 -0.48 -13.02
CA PRO A 23 3.28 0.44 -12.94
C PRO A 23 3.19 1.34 -14.17
N THR A 24 2.07 1.26 -14.89
CA THR A 24 1.77 2.12 -16.04
C THR A 24 0.75 3.21 -15.71
N LYS A 25 0.80 4.32 -16.47
CA LYS A 25 -0.25 5.36 -16.42
C LYS A 25 -1.62 4.82 -16.84
N SER A 26 -1.67 3.92 -17.81
CA SER A 26 -2.91 3.40 -18.37
C SER A 26 -3.67 2.54 -17.35
N GLU A 27 -2.96 1.64 -16.67
CA GLU A 27 -3.61 0.66 -15.79
C GLU A 27 -3.95 1.23 -14.40
N TYR A 28 -3.33 2.36 -14.01
CA TYR A 28 -3.49 2.99 -12.69
C TYR A 28 -4.96 3.09 -12.23
N THR A 29 -5.81 3.72 -13.04
CA THR A 29 -7.22 3.98 -12.67
C THR A 29 -7.97 2.68 -12.40
N SER A 30 -7.73 1.67 -13.23
CA SER A 30 -8.43 0.39 -13.15
C SER A 30 -7.95 -0.46 -11.97
N THR A 31 -6.67 -0.36 -11.60
CA THR A 31 -6.10 -1.00 -10.40
C THR A 31 -6.53 -0.27 -9.15
N PHE A 32 -6.60 1.06 -9.19
CA PHE A 32 -7.06 1.87 -8.07
C PHE A 32 -8.51 1.59 -7.69
N LYS A 33 -9.37 1.43 -8.71
CA LYS A 33 -10.75 0.97 -8.51
C LYS A 33 -10.81 -0.42 -7.86
N ALA A 34 -10.02 -1.37 -8.36
CA ALA A 34 -9.96 -2.72 -7.81
C ALA A 34 -9.52 -2.74 -6.34
N VAL A 35 -8.51 -1.93 -5.96
CA VAL A 35 -8.06 -1.80 -4.56
C VAL A 35 -9.15 -1.24 -3.67
N ARG A 36 -9.92 -0.23 -4.13
CA ARG A 36 -11.05 0.31 -3.35
C ARG A 36 -12.13 -0.72 -3.09
N GLU A 37 -12.47 -1.52 -4.09
CA GLU A 37 -13.43 -2.62 -3.93
C GLU A 37 -12.91 -3.68 -2.95
N ILE A 38 -11.62 -4.03 -3.01
CA ILE A 38 -11.01 -4.96 -2.03
C ILE A 38 -11.16 -4.45 -0.60
N ILE A 39 -10.97 -3.14 -0.37
CA ILE A 39 -11.15 -2.53 0.97
C ILE A 39 -12.59 -2.67 1.45
N THR A 40 -13.58 -2.44 0.59
CA THR A 40 -15.00 -2.54 0.98
C THR A 40 -15.42 -3.94 1.42
N LEU A 41 -14.74 -4.99 0.94
CA LEU A 41 -15.07 -6.38 1.24
C LEU A 41 -14.53 -6.84 2.59
N ASN A 42 -13.39 -6.29 3.03
CA ASN A 42 -12.83 -6.56 4.35
C ASN A 42 -12.06 -5.34 4.87
N PRO A 43 -12.78 -4.33 5.38
CA PRO A 43 -12.18 -3.09 5.87
C PRO A 43 -11.43 -3.27 7.20
N GLU A 44 -11.57 -4.41 7.88
CA GLU A 44 -10.82 -4.71 9.10
C GLU A 44 -9.48 -5.39 8.81
N ASN A 45 -9.14 -5.65 7.55
CA ASN A 45 -7.86 -6.23 7.18
C ASN A 45 -6.83 -5.11 6.90
N PRO A 46 -5.75 -5.00 7.70
CA PRO A 46 -4.79 -3.90 7.60
C PRO A 46 -4.09 -3.87 6.23
N TYR A 47 -3.85 -5.05 5.63
CA TYR A 47 -3.20 -5.18 4.34
C TYR A 47 -3.94 -4.44 3.22
N ARG A 48 -5.26 -4.26 3.31
CA ARG A 48 -6.01 -3.54 2.27
C ARG A 48 -5.62 -2.07 2.20
N TYR A 49 -5.32 -1.48 3.36
CA TYR A 49 -4.85 -0.11 3.42
C TYR A 49 -3.39 0.02 3.00
N ASP A 50 -2.57 -1.03 3.14
CA ASP A 50 -1.21 -1.05 2.57
C ASP A 50 -1.25 -0.99 1.04
N LEU A 51 -2.17 -1.74 0.40
CA LEU A 51 -2.39 -1.66 -1.05
C LEU A 51 -2.80 -0.24 -1.45
N LEU A 52 -3.66 0.40 -0.67
CA LEU A 52 -4.10 1.78 -0.92
C LEU A 52 -2.94 2.78 -0.77
N THR A 53 -2.11 2.63 0.26
CA THR A 53 -0.88 3.41 0.43
C THR A 53 0.03 3.25 -0.78
N ALA A 54 0.27 2.02 -1.22
CA ALA A 54 1.09 1.73 -2.40
C ALA A 54 0.51 2.39 -3.66
N MET A 55 -0.80 2.34 -3.85
CA MET A 55 -1.44 3.01 -5.00
C MET A 55 -1.23 4.52 -4.99
N TYR A 56 -1.38 5.20 -3.84
CA TYR A 56 -1.11 6.63 -3.77
C TYR A 56 0.37 6.96 -4.05
N SER A 57 1.30 6.17 -3.53
CA SER A 57 2.74 6.31 -3.80
C SER A 57 3.06 6.11 -5.29
N ILE A 58 2.51 5.06 -5.91
CA ILE A 58 2.67 4.82 -7.36
C ILE A 58 2.06 5.97 -8.16
N GLY A 59 0.88 6.48 -7.75
CA GLY A 59 0.21 7.60 -8.42
C GLY A 59 1.07 8.86 -8.51
N ILE A 60 1.92 9.11 -7.51
CA ILE A 60 2.93 10.19 -7.53
C ILE A 60 3.96 9.91 -8.63
N VAL A 61 4.53 8.70 -8.65
CA VAL A 61 5.58 8.28 -9.60
C VAL A 61 5.08 8.30 -11.05
N VAL A 62 3.90 7.75 -11.30
CA VAL A 62 3.31 7.70 -12.64
C VAL A 62 2.59 8.99 -13.04
N GLY A 63 2.60 10.04 -12.22
CA GLY A 63 1.98 11.32 -12.54
C GLY A 63 0.46 11.27 -12.73
N LYS A 64 -0.24 10.46 -11.92
CA LYS A 64 -1.72 10.35 -11.89
C LYS A 64 -2.35 11.13 -10.73
N CYS A 65 -1.53 11.73 -9.89
CA CYS A 65 -1.97 12.59 -8.81
C CYS A 65 -2.25 14.01 -9.31
N LYS A 66 -3.37 14.61 -8.85
CA LYS A 66 -3.64 16.04 -9.04
C LYS A 66 -2.53 16.91 -8.45
N SER A 67 -1.99 16.46 -7.32
CA SER A 67 -0.83 17.06 -6.65
C SER A 67 -0.12 15.98 -5.85
N ASN A 68 1.21 15.99 -5.88
CA ASN A 68 2.04 15.08 -5.09
C ASN A 68 1.73 15.21 -3.59
N LEU A 69 1.46 16.42 -3.11
CA LEU A 69 1.10 16.67 -1.71
C LEU A 69 -0.22 15.98 -1.34
N ILE A 70 -1.24 16.08 -2.19
CA ILE A 70 -2.55 15.47 -1.91
C ILE A 70 -2.42 13.94 -1.84
N CYS A 71 -1.74 13.32 -2.81
CA CYS A 71 -1.55 11.87 -2.80
C CYS A 71 -0.68 11.41 -1.63
N MET A 72 0.36 12.16 -1.30
CA MET A 72 1.22 11.84 -0.15
C MET A 72 0.43 11.88 1.16
N SER A 73 -0.41 12.89 1.36
CA SER A 73 -1.30 12.96 2.53
C SER A 73 -2.23 11.75 2.61
N LYS A 74 -2.82 11.34 1.48
CA LYS A 74 -3.71 10.16 1.43
C LYS A 74 -2.95 8.84 1.63
N ALA A 75 -1.71 8.74 1.17
CA ALA A 75 -0.83 7.60 1.42
C ALA A 75 -0.56 7.44 2.93
N ILE A 76 -0.27 8.56 3.62
CA ILE A 76 -0.06 8.61 5.07
C ILE A 76 -1.35 8.25 5.82
N GLU A 77 -2.49 8.77 5.40
CA GLU A 77 -3.79 8.47 6.01
C GLU A 77 -4.13 6.98 5.92
N ALA A 78 -3.99 6.38 4.74
CA ALA A 78 -4.17 4.94 4.55
C ALA A 78 -3.18 4.13 5.40
N ASN A 79 -1.92 4.55 5.47
CA ASN A 79 -0.91 3.86 6.27
C ASN A 79 -1.23 3.93 7.77
N LYS A 80 -1.69 5.09 8.27
CA LYS A 80 -2.18 5.24 9.63
C LYS A 80 -3.37 4.33 9.91
N LYS A 81 -4.28 4.15 8.96
CA LYS A 81 -5.40 3.22 9.11
C LYS A 81 -4.91 1.78 9.22
N SER A 82 -3.94 1.37 8.39
CA SER A 82 -3.29 0.04 8.50
C SER A 82 -2.69 -0.18 9.90
N LEU A 83 -1.88 0.78 10.38
CA LEU A 83 -1.24 0.73 11.69
C LEU A 83 -2.24 0.81 12.87
N SER A 84 -3.41 1.43 12.67
CA SER A 84 -4.46 1.47 13.69
C SER A 84 -5.16 0.12 13.88
N ILE A 85 -5.19 -0.70 12.83
CA ILE A 85 -5.76 -2.05 12.87
C ILE A 85 -4.71 -3.05 13.37
N ASN A 86 -3.46 -2.94 12.88
CA ASN A 86 -2.34 -3.73 13.35
C ASN A 86 -1.07 -2.87 13.41
N ASN A 87 -0.69 -2.48 14.62
CA ASN A 87 0.49 -1.64 14.89
C ASN A 87 1.82 -2.33 14.54
N ASN A 88 1.83 -3.66 14.52
CA ASN A 88 2.98 -4.50 14.23
C ASN A 88 2.97 -4.96 12.76
N ASN A 89 2.11 -4.40 11.90
CA ASN A 89 2.06 -4.76 10.49
C ASN A 89 3.36 -4.35 9.78
N PRO A 90 4.19 -5.31 9.34
CA PRO A 90 5.48 -4.99 8.77
C PRO A 90 5.35 -4.30 7.39
N LEU A 91 4.30 -4.62 6.61
CA LEU A 91 4.03 -3.97 5.32
C LEU A 91 3.68 -2.49 5.49
N ALA A 92 3.01 -2.14 6.59
CA ALA A 92 2.72 -0.75 6.90
C ALA A 92 4.00 0.04 7.24
N HIS A 93 4.91 -0.54 8.02
CA HIS A 93 6.22 0.08 8.30
C HIS A 93 7.07 0.20 7.01
N TYR A 94 7.04 -0.81 6.16
CA TYR A 94 7.69 -0.76 4.84
C TYR A 94 7.13 0.36 3.95
N ALA A 95 5.80 0.47 3.85
CA ALA A 95 5.15 1.52 3.06
C ALA A 95 5.44 2.92 3.62
N LEU A 96 5.52 3.07 4.95
CA LEU A 96 5.92 4.32 5.60
C LEU A 96 7.37 4.70 5.26
N GLY A 97 8.27 3.72 5.15
CA GLY A 97 9.64 3.93 4.67
C GLY A 97 9.67 4.58 3.29
N TRP A 98 8.91 4.05 2.33
CA TRP A 98 8.78 4.65 0.99
C TRP A 98 8.18 6.05 1.00
N ILE A 99 7.17 6.31 1.84
CA ILE A 99 6.64 7.67 2.00
C ILE A 99 7.75 8.64 2.43
N PHE A 100 8.58 8.25 3.40
CA PHE A 100 9.71 9.07 3.84
C PHE A 100 10.79 9.24 2.76
N VAL A 101 11.03 8.22 1.92
CA VAL A 101 11.91 8.34 0.74
C VAL A 101 11.39 9.43 -0.22
N ILE A 102 10.09 9.42 -0.53
CA ILE A 102 9.48 10.44 -1.40
C ILE A 102 9.60 11.84 -0.76
N LYS A 103 9.54 11.93 0.57
CA LYS A 103 9.76 13.17 1.34
C LYS A 103 11.23 13.57 1.49
N LYS A 104 12.18 12.75 1.02
CA LYS A 104 13.63 12.92 1.24
C LYS A 104 14.05 12.88 2.72
N GLU A 105 13.25 12.25 3.58
CA GLU A 105 13.51 12.07 5.01
C GLU A 105 14.22 10.74 5.27
N ASN A 106 15.42 10.56 4.72
CA ASN A 106 16.13 9.28 4.64
C ASN A 106 16.34 8.58 6.00
N SER A 107 16.65 9.33 7.07
CA SER A 107 16.84 8.75 8.40
C SER A 107 15.55 8.13 8.95
N LYS A 108 14.40 8.75 8.69
CA LYS A 108 13.09 8.19 9.09
C LYS A 108 12.72 7.01 8.21
N ALA A 109 13.02 7.07 6.91
CA ALA A 109 12.82 5.95 6.00
C ALA A 109 13.56 4.69 6.50
N MET A 110 14.85 4.85 6.83
CA MET A 110 15.69 3.77 7.36
C MET A 110 15.12 3.19 8.66
N SER A 111 14.65 4.04 9.59
CA SER A 111 14.01 3.59 10.83
C SER A 111 12.75 2.76 10.55
N SER A 112 11.90 3.20 9.62
CA SER A 112 10.69 2.47 9.23
C SER A 112 10.99 1.13 8.57
N PHE A 113 11.99 1.06 7.68
CA PHE A 113 12.41 -0.20 7.07
C PHE A 113 12.97 -1.19 8.10
N LYS A 114 13.78 -0.72 9.05
CA LYS A 114 14.25 -1.55 10.17
C LYS A 114 13.10 -2.12 11.01
N LYS A 115 12.05 -1.31 11.26
CA LYS A 115 10.85 -1.79 11.95
C LYS A 115 10.14 -2.88 11.17
N ALA A 116 9.98 -2.72 9.85
CA ALA A 116 9.37 -3.75 9.01
C ALA A 116 10.10 -5.10 9.16
N ILE A 117 11.44 -5.10 9.06
CA ILE A 117 12.28 -6.30 9.21
C ILE A 117 12.20 -6.89 10.63
N SER A 118 12.05 -6.04 11.66
CA SER A 118 11.93 -6.51 13.05
C SER A 118 10.63 -7.25 13.33
N PHE A 119 9.56 -6.94 12.59
CA PHE A 119 8.26 -7.60 12.76
C PHE A 119 8.07 -8.80 11.83
N ASP A 120 8.82 -8.87 10.74
CA ASP A 120 8.85 -10.01 9.85
C ASP A 120 10.25 -10.16 9.23
N HIS A 121 10.95 -11.21 9.66
CA HIS A 121 12.31 -11.51 9.25
C HIS A 121 12.41 -12.11 7.83
N THR A 122 11.26 -12.33 7.16
CA THR A 122 11.22 -12.77 5.75
C THR A 122 11.18 -11.61 4.76
N PHE A 123 11.14 -10.36 5.25
CA PHE A 123 11.27 -9.19 4.37
C PHE A 123 12.60 -9.23 3.62
N PRO A 124 12.59 -9.00 2.28
CA PRO A 124 13.83 -8.98 1.50
C PRO A 124 14.77 -7.90 2.03
N THR A 125 16.00 -8.28 2.35
CA THR A 125 17.11 -7.40 2.70
C THR A 125 17.70 -6.71 1.48
#